data_AF-A0A6P1MHQ9-F1
#
_entry.id   AF-A0A6P1MHQ9-F1
#
_cell.length_a   1.000
_cell.length_b   1.000
_cell.length_c   1.000
_cell.angle_alpha   90.00
_cell.angle_beta   90.00
_cell.angle_gamma   90.00
#
_symmetry.space_group_name_H-M   'P 1'
#
loop_
_entity.id
_entity.type
_entity.pdbx_description
1 polymer ?
#
loop_
_entity_poly.entity_id
_entity_poly.type
_entity_poly.pdbx_seq_one_letter_code
_entity_poly.pdbx_strand_id
1 'polypeptide(L)'
;MRKQFKGFIAGFIFACMLVIPGSVFADNIQALFNTANIAVDGKTAVKQGENYQLSDGSTVPFSINYKGTTYIPIRKVSELLGIGINYDNATKTVQITSNSNSTVVTPQKPTETTTTSSAVTSSTSYCVFNECNKDANSSGDKVAHVIGFKDGVKMDTYLDYSYYTAISSKMSSAQLWETTMKKGNVTKLKAVGASKSGEVLDSDGRNSVSLSSGQYELSKKVVVYQWTDDNEYRTFTGDLKKNDYANLYDTDGDKKYDVVIFNRNGKTLPEGDSSTVKEAKDSTANTNNSGTTSGTTTKTDTSSKTYKIASTGYAVINECMKDANSDGDKVQHVVGFLEGRKLDAATSERNTVNGWKEPVLSGNGFNNAALYKMSVNSIDVIATAEKVSPNVDQAAVEKADKRNSVTIAGKTYNLSSSVIVYQVTKDDEYRIYTGDIKDNDIVQLYETDSSKDGYDIVICSRP
;
A
#
# COMPACT_ATOMS: atom_id res chain seq x y z
N MET A 1 0.31 84.25 -11.02
CA MET A 1 -0.43 83.04 -10.58
C MET A 1 -0.70 82.00 -11.68
N ARG A 2 -0.91 82.36 -12.96
CA ARG A 2 -1.27 81.40 -14.04
C ARG A 2 -0.19 80.39 -14.50
N LYS A 3 1.10 80.58 -14.18
CA LYS A 3 2.19 79.67 -14.62
C LYS A 3 2.55 78.59 -13.59
N GLN A 4 2.42 78.87 -12.29
CA GLN A 4 2.69 77.89 -11.22
C GLN A 4 1.54 76.88 -11.04
N PHE A 5 0.31 77.28 -11.40
CA PHE A 5 -0.85 76.39 -11.39
C PHE A 5 -0.79 75.31 -12.48
N LYS A 6 -0.10 75.59 -13.60
CA LYS A 6 0.09 74.62 -14.70
C LYS A 6 1.04 73.48 -14.29
N GLY A 7 2.09 73.79 -13.52
CA GLY A 7 3.00 72.77 -13.00
C GLY A 7 2.34 71.86 -11.96
N PHE A 8 1.48 72.45 -11.10
CA PHE A 8 0.71 71.69 -10.12
C PHE A 8 -0.34 70.78 -10.77
N ILE A 9 -1.07 71.28 -11.77
CA ILE A 9 -2.05 70.46 -12.53
C ILE A 9 -1.33 69.34 -13.30
N ALA A 10 -0.20 69.63 -13.95
CA ALA A 10 0.57 68.62 -14.67
C ALA A 10 1.11 67.53 -13.73
N GLY A 11 1.60 67.91 -12.54
CA GLY A 11 2.06 66.96 -11.52
C GLY A 11 0.92 66.13 -10.90
N PHE A 12 -0.25 66.73 -10.67
CA PHE A 12 -1.43 66.02 -10.16
C PHE A 12 -1.96 64.99 -11.18
N ILE A 13 -1.98 65.33 -12.48
CA ILE A 13 -2.35 64.39 -13.54
C ILE A 13 -1.34 63.25 -13.64
N PHE A 14 -0.03 63.53 -13.52
CA PHE A 14 1.01 62.50 -13.54
C PHE A 14 0.95 61.58 -12.31
N ALA A 15 0.61 62.11 -11.14
CA ALA A 15 0.41 61.34 -9.91
C ALA A 15 -0.85 60.46 -9.97
N CYS A 16 -1.94 60.95 -10.58
CA CYS A 16 -3.16 60.15 -10.80
C CYS A 16 -2.94 59.02 -11.83
N MET A 17 -2.01 59.17 -12.78
CA MET A 17 -1.71 58.15 -13.80
C MET A 17 -0.79 57.04 -13.28
N LEU A 18 -0.09 57.26 -12.16
CA LEU A 18 0.82 56.29 -11.53
C LEU A 18 0.12 55.35 -10.53
N VAL A 19 -1.15 55.63 -10.19
CA VAL A 19 -2.01 54.68 -9.48
C VAL A 19 -2.77 53.88 -10.53
N ILE A 20 -2.10 52.90 -11.13
CA ILE A 20 -2.82 51.80 -11.79
C ILE A 20 -3.22 50.88 -10.63
N PRO A 21 -4.49 50.86 -10.17
CA PRO A 21 -4.96 49.71 -9.42
C PRO A 21 -4.81 48.54 -10.38
N GLY A 22 -3.78 47.71 -10.16
CA GLY A 22 -3.65 46.46 -10.88
C GLY A 22 -4.99 45.77 -10.76
N SER A 23 -5.70 45.65 -11.88
CA SER A 23 -6.93 44.89 -11.91
C SER A 23 -6.48 43.48 -11.58
N VAL A 24 -6.70 43.07 -10.34
CA VAL A 24 -6.64 41.67 -9.99
C VAL A 24 -7.73 41.05 -10.84
N PHE A 25 -7.35 40.44 -11.96
CA PHE A 25 -8.24 39.60 -12.72
C PHE A 25 -8.61 38.46 -11.77
N ALA A 26 -9.73 38.60 -11.09
CA ALA A 26 -10.38 37.46 -10.48
C ALA A 26 -10.70 36.53 -11.65
N ASP A 27 -10.04 35.38 -11.65
CA ASP A 27 -10.27 34.32 -12.63
C ASP A 27 -11.70 33.83 -12.38
N ASN A 28 -12.69 34.45 -13.06
CA ASN A 28 -14.08 34.11 -12.88
C ASN A 28 -14.29 32.69 -13.42
N ILE A 29 -14.53 31.76 -12.50
CA ILE A 29 -14.79 30.36 -12.81
C ILE A 29 -16.11 30.28 -13.58
N GLN A 30 -16.04 30.10 -14.90
CA GLN A 30 -17.20 29.77 -15.73
C GLN A 30 -17.48 28.27 -15.61
N ALA A 31 -18.52 27.93 -14.86
CA ALA A 31 -19.00 26.55 -14.71
C ALA A 31 -20.44 26.45 -15.23
N LEU A 32 -20.74 25.36 -15.96
CA LEU A 32 -22.08 25.03 -16.42
C LEU A 32 -22.68 23.98 -15.48
N PHE A 33 -23.91 24.17 -15.04
CA PHE A 33 -24.57 23.27 -14.09
C PHE A 33 -25.58 22.35 -14.77
N ASN A 34 -25.66 21.12 -14.26
CA ASN A 34 -26.63 20.08 -14.63
C ASN A 34 -26.68 19.76 -16.12
N THR A 35 -25.54 19.68 -16.79
CA THR A 35 -25.46 19.39 -18.24
C THR A 35 -25.35 17.90 -18.57
N ALA A 36 -25.42 17.00 -17.57
CA ALA A 36 -25.20 15.56 -17.76
C ALA A 36 -26.38 14.72 -17.24
N ASN A 37 -26.68 13.62 -17.95
CA ASN A 37 -27.52 12.54 -17.44
C ASN A 37 -26.64 11.54 -16.66
N ILE A 38 -27.15 11.01 -15.55
CA ILE A 38 -26.45 9.99 -14.74
C ILE A 38 -27.27 8.71 -14.80
N ALA A 39 -26.63 7.60 -15.20
CA ALA A 39 -27.23 6.28 -15.19
C ALA A 39 -26.43 5.35 -14.28
N VAL A 40 -27.13 4.53 -13.51
CA VAL A 40 -26.57 3.49 -12.64
C VAL A 40 -27.22 2.17 -13.04
N ASP A 41 -26.41 1.12 -13.24
CA ASP A 41 -26.84 -0.20 -13.73
C ASP A 41 -27.71 -0.14 -15.00
N GLY A 42 -27.36 0.76 -15.92
CA GLY A 42 -28.07 0.94 -17.19
C GLY A 42 -29.41 1.67 -17.07
N LYS A 43 -29.82 2.13 -15.88
CA LYS A 43 -31.05 2.92 -15.65
C LYS A 43 -30.72 4.37 -15.35
N THR A 44 -31.40 5.30 -16.00
CA THR A 44 -31.23 6.74 -15.75
C THR A 44 -31.69 7.08 -14.32
N ALA A 45 -30.74 7.51 -13.49
CA ALA A 45 -30.94 7.89 -12.09
C ALA A 45 -31.14 9.40 -11.92
N VAL A 46 -30.54 10.23 -12.79
CA VAL A 46 -30.68 11.70 -12.79
C VAL A 46 -30.70 12.20 -14.24
N LYS A 47 -31.57 13.17 -14.54
CA LYS A 47 -31.65 13.81 -15.87
C LYS A 47 -30.96 15.18 -15.88
N GLN A 48 -30.53 15.59 -17.08
CA GLN A 48 -30.05 16.94 -17.34
C GLN A 48 -31.04 18.00 -16.83
N GLY A 49 -30.53 19.02 -16.13
CA GLY A 49 -31.32 20.09 -15.53
C GLY A 49 -31.77 19.85 -14.09
N GLU A 50 -31.61 18.65 -13.53
CA GLU A 50 -32.07 18.34 -12.17
C GLU A 50 -31.08 18.81 -11.09
N ASN A 51 -31.62 19.30 -9.96
CA ASN A 51 -30.88 19.65 -8.74
C ASN A 51 -31.25 18.72 -7.59
N TYR A 52 -30.50 18.77 -6.49
CA TYR A 52 -30.92 18.16 -5.23
C TYR A 52 -30.77 19.11 -4.04
N GLN A 53 -31.55 18.83 -3.01
CA GLN A 53 -31.48 19.54 -1.74
C GLN A 53 -30.52 18.83 -0.79
N LEU A 54 -29.69 19.62 -0.12
CA LEU A 54 -28.92 19.19 1.05
C LEU A 54 -29.82 19.13 2.28
N SER A 55 -29.31 18.50 3.34
CA SER A 55 -30.00 18.36 4.62
C SER A 55 -30.33 19.69 5.31
N ASP A 56 -29.69 20.78 4.90
CA ASP A 56 -29.95 22.14 5.38
C ASP A 56 -30.98 22.91 4.54
N GLY A 57 -31.58 22.26 3.52
CA GLY A 57 -32.57 22.84 2.61
C GLY A 57 -31.99 23.62 1.43
N SER A 58 -30.67 23.77 1.34
CA SER A 58 -30.02 24.42 0.19
C SER A 58 -30.06 23.53 -1.05
N THR A 59 -30.25 24.14 -2.22
CA THR A 59 -30.32 23.41 -3.50
C THR A 59 -29.00 23.52 -4.24
N VAL A 60 -28.45 22.39 -4.67
CA VAL A 60 -27.16 22.29 -5.35
C VAL A 60 -27.27 21.43 -6.63
N PRO A 61 -26.40 21.67 -7.63
CA PRO A 61 -26.44 20.95 -8.89
C PRO A 61 -25.94 19.51 -8.78
N PHE A 62 -26.52 18.61 -9.58
CA PHE A 62 -26.05 17.23 -9.73
C PHE A 62 -24.80 17.10 -10.61
N SER A 63 -24.55 18.07 -11.49
CA SER A 63 -23.28 18.10 -12.21
C SER A 63 -22.76 19.51 -12.39
N ILE A 64 -21.43 19.63 -12.33
CA ILE A 64 -20.71 20.87 -12.62
C ILE A 64 -19.76 20.57 -13.76
N ASN A 65 -20.00 21.12 -14.93
CA ASN A 65 -19.02 21.11 -16.00
C ASN A 65 -18.12 22.34 -15.88
N TYR A 66 -16.83 22.10 -15.63
CA TYR A 66 -15.81 23.13 -15.58
C TYR A 66 -14.69 22.75 -16.53
N LYS A 67 -14.42 23.63 -17.50
CA LYS A 67 -13.39 23.43 -18.55
C LYS A 67 -13.54 22.08 -19.28
N GLY A 68 -14.78 21.69 -19.60
CA GLY A 68 -15.08 20.43 -20.29
C GLY A 68 -15.03 19.18 -19.41
N THR A 69 -14.67 19.30 -18.14
CA THR A 69 -14.69 18.19 -17.17
C THR A 69 -15.95 18.24 -16.32
N THR A 70 -16.67 17.12 -16.23
CA THR A 70 -17.90 17.03 -15.46
C THR A 70 -17.61 16.45 -14.07
N TYR A 71 -17.90 17.23 -13.04
CA TYR A 71 -17.80 16.84 -11.63
C TYR A 71 -19.18 16.46 -11.12
N ILE A 72 -19.26 15.36 -10.36
CA ILE A 72 -20.51 14.85 -9.78
C ILE A 72 -20.35 14.76 -8.25
N PRO A 73 -21.36 15.16 -7.46
CA PRO A 73 -21.33 15.01 -6.01
C PRO A 73 -21.19 13.56 -5.58
N ILE A 74 -20.02 13.24 -5.03
CA ILE A 74 -19.66 11.88 -4.62
C ILE A 74 -20.63 11.28 -3.60
N ARG A 75 -21.21 12.12 -2.72
CA ARG A 75 -22.25 11.69 -1.78
C ARG A 75 -23.48 11.14 -2.49
N LYS A 76 -23.93 11.80 -3.57
CA LYS A 76 -25.08 11.33 -4.31
C LYS A 76 -24.79 10.06 -5.09
N VAL A 77 -23.60 9.98 -5.69
CA VAL A 77 -23.16 8.76 -6.36
C VAL A 77 -23.16 7.58 -5.37
N SER A 78 -22.66 7.81 -4.15
CA SER A 78 -22.67 6.81 -3.09
C SER A 78 -24.09 6.40 -2.66
N GLU A 79 -25.02 7.35 -2.52
CA GLU A 79 -26.44 7.05 -2.24
C GLU A 79 -27.08 6.21 -3.33
N LEU A 80 -26.84 6.55 -4.61
CA LEU A 80 -27.36 5.80 -5.75
C LEU A 80 -26.80 4.38 -5.82
N LEU A 81 -25.56 4.18 -5.37
CA LEU A 81 -24.87 2.89 -5.36
C LEU A 81 -25.06 2.12 -4.03
N GLY A 82 -25.73 2.69 -3.03
CA GLY A 82 -25.90 2.08 -1.71
C GLY A 82 -24.59 1.88 -0.93
N ILE A 83 -23.56 2.66 -1.27
CA ILE A 83 -22.22 2.60 -0.66
C ILE A 83 -22.19 3.60 0.51
N GLY A 84 -21.51 3.23 1.60
CA GLY A 84 -21.34 4.13 2.74
C GLY A 84 -20.34 5.23 2.41
N ILE A 85 -20.68 6.48 2.72
CA ILE A 85 -19.77 7.61 2.55
C ILE A 85 -19.79 8.48 3.79
N ASN A 86 -18.62 8.75 4.33
CA ASN A 86 -18.41 9.63 5.45
C ASN A 86 -17.41 10.72 5.07
N TYR A 87 -17.58 11.92 5.62
CA TYR A 87 -16.58 12.96 5.51
C TYR A 87 -16.00 13.24 6.87
N ASP A 88 -14.78 12.77 7.07
CA ASP A 88 -14.00 13.14 8.23
C ASP A 88 -13.48 14.58 8.02
N ASN A 89 -14.14 15.54 8.67
CA ASN A 89 -13.75 16.94 8.59
C ASN A 89 -12.41 17.23 9.29
N ALA A 90 -11.92 16.34 10.17
CA ALA A 90 -10.62 16.50 10.82
C ALA A 90 -9.49 16.17 9.84
N THR A 91 -9.59 15.05 9.13
CA THR A 91 -8.59 14.65 8.13
C THR A 91 -8.88 15.20 6.73
N LYS A 92 -10.03 15.88 6.55
CA LYS A 92 -10.58 16.28 5.25
C LYS A 92 -10.73 15.08 4.30
N THR A 93 -10.94 13.89 4.85
CA THR A 93 -11.03 12.65 4.09
C THR A 93 -12.49 12.33 3.82
N VAL A 94 -12.83 12.17 2.55
CA VAL A 94 -14.05 11.47 2.17
C VAL A 94 -13.74 9.97 2.24
N GLN A 95 -14.26 9.30 3.26
CA GLN A 95 -14.16 7.85 3.43
C GLN A 95 -15.31 7.18 2.67
N ILE A 96 -14.99 6.27 1.77
CA ILE A 96 -15.96 5.50 1.00
C ILE A 96 -15.83 4.05 1.45
N THR A 97 -16.89 3.48 2.01
CA THR A 97 -16.91 2.11 2.52
C THR A 97 -17.69 1.24 1.55
N SER A 98 -16.97 0.36 0.84
CA SER A 98 -17.54 -0.67 -0.04
C SER A 98 -18.09 -1.85 0.76
N ASN A 99 -18.90 -1.57 1.77
CA ASN A 99 -19.76 -2.56 2.38
C ASN A 99 -21.19 -2.22 1.93
N SER A 100 -21.80 -3.10 1.14
CA SER A 100 -23.24 -3.06 0.84
C SER A 100 -24.04 -3.34 2.12
N ASN A 101 -24.01 -2.40 3.06
CA ASN A 101 -24.81 -2.35 4.29
C ASN A 101 -24.75 -0.91 4.81
N SER A 102 -25.20 0.05 4.00
CA SER A 102 -25.58 1.36 4.51
C SER A 102 -27.11 1.39 4.62
N THR A 103 -27.61 1.06 5.81
CA THR A 103 -28.98 1.39 6.21
C THR A 103 -29.10 2.92 6.25
N VAL A 104 -29.78 3.47 5.24
CA VAL A 104 -30.31 4.84 5.25
C VAL A 104 -31.29 4.94 6.41
N VAL A 105 -30.97 5.78 7.40
CA VAL A 105 -31.92 6.14 8.46
C VAL A 105 -32.62 7.42 8.04
N THR A 106 -33.92 7.35 7.77
CA THR A 106 -34.84 8.50 7.79
C THR A 106 -36.16 8.00 8.40
N PRO A 107 -36.83 8.79 9.26
CA PRO A 107 -37.54 8.27 10.41
C PRO A 107 -38.98 7.89 10.11
N GLN A 108 -39.43 6.72 10.57
CA GLN A 108 -40.86 6.47 10.74
C GLN A 108 -41.18 5.54 11.93
N LYS A 109 -42.18 6.02 12.68
CA LYS A 109 -42.91 5.51 13.86
C LYS A 109 -43.50 4.08 13.65
N PRO A 110 -43.79 3.30 14.72
CA PRO A 110 -43.76 1.83 14.70
C PRO A 110 -45.06 1.19 14.22
N THR A 111 -44.93 0.04 13.53
CA THR A 111 -45.99 -0.96 13.41
C THR A 111 -45.38 -2.36 13.38
N GLU A 112 -45.96 -3.26 14.16
CA GLU A 112 -45.52 -4.63 14.44
C GLU A 112 -45.65 -5.61 13.25
N THR A 113 -44.99 -6.76 13.46
CA THR A 113 -45.29 -8.13 12.96
C THR A 113 -44.84 -8.55 11.54
N THR A 114 -43.78 -9.34 11.46
CA THR A 114 -43.79 -10.81 11.25
C THR A 114 -42.53 -11.29 10.53
N THR A 115 -41.92 -12.31 11.13
CA THR A 115 -40.70 -13.05 10.80
C THR A 115 -40.58 -13.53 9.35
N THR A 116 -39.44 -13.23 8.71
CA THR A 116 -38.79 -14.16 7.75
C THR A 116 -37.26 -13.98 7.83
N SER A 117 -36.58 -15.07 8.17
CA SER A 117 -35.14 -15.21 8.33
C SER A 117 -34.40 -14.95 7.02
N SER A 118 -33.58 -13.90 6.96
CA SER A 118 -32.54 -13.75 5.93
C SER A 118 -31.29 -14.47 6.42
N ALA A 119 -30.89 -15.51 5.69
CA ALA A 119 -29.70 -16.31 5.98
C ALA A 119 -28.44 -15.41 6.06
N VAL A 120 -27.71 -15.52 7.17
CA VAL A 120 -26.44 -14.84 7.38
C VAL A 120 -25.37 -15.60 6.60
N THR A 121 -24.95 -15.08 5.45
CA THR A 121 -23.86 -15.65 4.66
C THR A 121 -22.55 -15.54 5.45
N SER A 122 -22.02 -16.68 5.91
CA SER A 122 -20.69 -16.75 6.53
C SER A 122 -19.68 -17.01 5.41
N SER A 123 -18.59 -16.25 5.36
CA SER A 123 -17.51 -16.47 4.38
C SER A 123 -16.25 -16.98 5.09
N THR A 124 -15.66 -18.03 4.55
CA THR A 124 -14.38 -18.59 4.99
C THR A 124 -13.24 -17.87 4.27
N SER A 125 -12.18 -17.54 4.99
CA SER A 125 -10.94 -16.92 4.50
C SER A 125 -9.73 -17.58 5.16
N TYR A 126 -8.54 -17.35 4.63
CA TYR A 126 -7.28 -17.88 5.19
C TYR A 126 -6.30 -16.77 5.52
N CYS A 127 -5.58 -16.92 6.63
CA CYS A 127 -4.62 -15.92 7.08
C CYS A 127 -3.36 -16.51 7.72
N VAL A 128 -2.34 -15.67 7.78
CA VAL A 128 -1.08 -15.87 8.49
C VAL A 128 -0.80 -14.62 9.33
N PHE A 129 -0.11 -14.79 10.46
CA PHE A 129 0.14 -13.70 11.40
C PHE A 129 1.65 -13.50 11.62
N ASN A 130 2.11 -12.26 11.49
CA ASN A 130 3.47 -11.83 11.82
C ASN A 130 3.53 -11.30 13.25
N GLU A 131 2.45 -10.69 13.74
CA GLU A 131 2.38 -10.12 15.08
C GLU A 131 1.05 -10.48 15.76
N CYS A 132 1.12 -10.68 17.08
CA CYS A 132 -0.06 -10.78 17.94
C CYS A 132 0.26 -10.19 19.31
N ASN A 133 -0.28 -8.99 19.55
CA ASN A 133 -0.03 -8.20 20.75
C ASN A 133 -1.28 -8.13 21.62
N LYS A 134 -1.07 -8.00 22.93
CA LYS A 134 -2.15 -7.72 23.87
C LYS A 134 -2.49 -6.23 23.76
N ASP A 135 -3.76 -5.92 23.57
CA ASP A 135 -4.23 -4.54 23.47
C ASP A 135 -5.59 -4.36 24.15
N ALA A 136 -6.12 -3.13 24.14
CA ALA A 136 -7.44 -2.78 24.65
C ALA A 136 -8.20 -1.92 23.63
N ASN A 137 -9.47 -2.23 23.40
CA ASN A 137 -10.33 -1.40 22.56
C ASN A 137 -10.75 -0.10 23.29
N SER A 138 -11.49 0.77 22.60
CA SER A 138 -11.97 2.04 23.19
C SER A 138 -12.90 1.87 24.41
N SER A 139 -13.41 0.65 24.64
CA SER A 139 -14.22 0.28 25.81
C SER A 139 -13.37 -0.28 26.97
N GLY A 140 -12.06 -0.42 26.79
CA GLY A 140 -11.14 -1.01 27.76
C GLY A 140 -11.15 -2.54 27.79
N ASP A 141 -11.90 -3.17 26.89
CA ASP A 141 -11.91 -4.63 26.79
C ASP A 141 -10.61 -5.11 26.17
N LYS A 142 -10.07 -6.21 26.73
CA LYS A 142 -8.88 -6.86 26.18
C LYS A 142 -9.18 -7.36 24.77
N VAL A 143 -8.29 -7.06 23.84
CA VAL A 143 -8.32 -7.53 22.45
C VAL A 143 -6.93 -8.01 22.02
N ALA A 144 -6.88 -8.89 21.03
CA ALA A 144 -5.63 -9.28 20.39
C ALA A 144 -5.42 -8.42 19.14
N HIS A 145 -4.44 -7.53 19.17
CA HIS A 145 -4.03 -6.78 17.98
C HIS A 145 -3.14 -7.69 17.12
N VAL A 146 -3.51 -7.89 15.86
CA VAL A 146 -2.81 -8.80 14.96
C VAL A 146 -2.42 -8.10 13.66
N ILE A 147 -1.20 -8.41 13.22
CA ILE A 147 -0.68 -7.96 11.93
C ILE A 147 -0.25 -9.21 11.15
N GLY A 148 -0.54 -9.23 9.85
CA GLY A 148 -0.18 -10.33 8.97
C GLY A 148 -0.84 -10.19 7.61
N PHE A 149 -1.29 -11.30 7.05
CA PHE A 149 -1.95 -11.33 5.75
C PHE A 149 -3.18 -12.22 5.78
N LYS A 150 -4.23 -11.81 5.06
CA LYS A 150 -5.45 -12.58 4.82
C LYS A 150 -5.69 -12.64 3.31
N ASP A 151 -5.79 -13.84 2.76
CA ASP A 151 -6.02 -14.09 1.33
C ASP A 151 -5.06 -13.29 0.42
N GLY A 152 -3.79 -13.23 0.82
CA GLY A 152 -2.74 -12.48 0.11
C GLY A 152 -2.73 -10.97 0.34
N VAL A 153 -3.63 -10.43 1.17
CA VAL A 153 -3.73 -8.98 1.44
C VAL A 153 -3.27 -8.69 2.86
N LYS A 154 -2.49 -7.61 3.06
CA LYS A 154 -2.05 -7.19 4.39
C LYS A 154 -3.26 -6.95 5.31
N MET A 155 -3.15 -7.41 6.54
CA MET A 155 -4.15 -7.28 7.58
C MET A 155 -3.51 -6.64 8.81
N ASP A 156 -4.20 -5.64 9.36
CA ASP A 156 -3.91 -4.97 10.63
C ASP A 156 -5.27 -4.78 11.31
N THR A 157 -5.55 -5.58 12.35
CA THR A 157 -6.89 -5.61 12.94
C THR A 157 -6.89 -6.11 14.37
N TYR A 158 -8.05 -6.01 15.02
CA TYR A 158 -8.27 -6.47 16.38
C TYR A 158 -9.17 -7.71 16.35
N LEU A 159 -8.72 -8.76 17.03
CA LEU A 159 -9.48 -9.98 17.28
C LEU A 159 -9.90 -10.07 18.74
N ASP A 160 -10.87 -10.93 19.01
CA ASP A 160 -11.21 -11.31 20.38
C ASP A 160 -9.96 -11.85 21.11
N TYR A 161 -9.74 -11.39 22.35
CA TYR A 161 -8.56 -11.75 23.14
C TYR A 161 -8.44 -13.25 23.41
N SER A 162 -9.55 -14.02 23.32
CA SER A 162 -9.52 -15.47 23.45
C SER A 162 -8.61 -16.17 22.42
N TYR A 163 -8.35 -15.54 21.27
CA TYR A 163 -7.43 -16.06 20.25
C TYR A 163 -5.95 -15.77 20.54
N TYR A 164 -5.64 -14.82 21.43
CA TYR A 164 -4.28 -14.34 21.68
C TYR A 164 -3.30 -15.48 21.99
N THR A 165 -3.65 -16.36 22.94
CA THR A 165 -2.72 -17.40 23.42
C THR A 165 -2.40 -18.41 22.32
N ALA A 166 -3.41 -18.77 21.51
CA ALA A 166 -3.22 -19.72 20.42
C ALA A 166 -2.34 -19.13 19.32
N ILE A 167 -2.62 -17.90 18.90
CA ILE A 167 -1.85 -17.21 17.85
C ILE A 167 -0.40 -16.96 18.31
N SER A 168 -0.22 -16.33 19.48
CA SER A 168 1.13 -15.99 19.99
C SER A 168 2.01 -17.21 20.26
N SER A 169 1.43 -18.37 20.60
CA SER A 169 2.18 -19.62 20.76
C SER A 169 2.75 -20.20 19.47
N LYS A 170 2.31 -19.71 18.30
CA LYS A 170 2.71 -20.19 16.97
C LYS A 170 3.56 -19.19 16.18
N MET A 171 3.93 -18.05 16.77
CA MET A 171 4.69 -16.99 16.09
C MET A 171 6.12 -17.38 15.68
N SER A 172 6.68 -18.45 16.24
CA SER A 172 8.01 -18.96 15.87
C SER A 172 7.97 -20.10 14.85
N SER A 173 6.81 -20.37 14.26
CA SER A 173 6.60 -21.48 13.32
C SER A 173 5.62 -21.14 12.21
N ALA A 174 5.86 -21.68 11.02
CA ALA A 174 4.89 -21.59 9.93
C ALA A 174 3.54 -22.26 10.31
N GLN A 175 2.43 -21.56 10.11
CA GLN A 175 1.07 -21.93 10.48
C GLN A 175 0.06 -21.13 9.64
N LEU A 176 -0.77 -21.84 8.87
CA LEU A 176 -1.95 -21.27 8.24
C LEU A 176 -3.14 -21.29 9.19
N TRP A 177 -3.99 -20.26 9.10
CA TRP A 177 -5.22 -20.16 9.87
C TRP A 177 -6.43 -20.02 8.94
N GLU A 178 -7.49 -20.76 9.22
CA GLU A 178 -8.82 -20.58 8.62
C GLU A 178 -9.63 -19.66 9.53
N THR A 179 -10.30 -18.67 8.94
CA THR A 179 -11.16 -17.73 9.65
C THR A 179 -12.56 -17.69 9.04
N THR A 180 -13.58 -17.65 9.90
CA THR A 180 -14.98 -17.43 9.49
C THR A 180 -15.42 -16.03 9.88
N MET A 181 -15.86 -15.26 8.90
CA MET A 181 -16.38 -13.91 9.12
C MET A 181 -17.91 -13.93 9.27
N LYS A 182 -18.41 -13.24 10.29
CA LYS A 182 -19.85 -12.96 10.45
C LYS A 182 -20.01 -11.49 10.81
N LYS A 183 -20.75 -10.73 9.99
CA LYS A 183 -20.98 -9.28 10.18
C LYS A 183 -19.67 -8.47 10.35
N GLY A 184 -18.62 -8.83 9.61
CA GLY A 184 -17.33 -8.13 9.65
C GLY A 184 -16.39 -8.54 10.80
N ASN A 185 -16.83 -9.41 11.71
CA ASN A 185 -16.00 -9.92 12.80
C ASN A 185 -15.54 -11.34 12.53
N VAL A 186 -14.31 -11.67 12.94
CA VAL A 186 -13.82 -13.04 13.01
C VAL A 186 -14.58 -13.77 14.12
N THR A 187 -15.40 -14.74 13.73
CA THR A 187 -16.21 -15.54 14.67
C THR A 187 -15.64 -16.89 14.96
N LYS A 188 -14.79 -17.41 14.07
CA LYS A 188 -14.04 -18.65 14.26
C LYS A 188 -12.64 -18.48 13.71
N LEU A 189 -11.67 -19.06 14.40
CA LEU A 189 -10.29 -19.15 13.96
C LEU A 189 -9.80 -20.58 14.23
N LYS A 190 -9.19 -21.22 13.23
CA LYS A 190 -8.74 -22.61 13.31
C LYS A 190 -7.37 -22.75 12.68
N ALA A 191 -6.45 -23.47 13.35
CA ALA A 191 -5.17 -23.82 12.76
C ALA A 191 -5.39 -24.87 11.67
N VAL A 192 -4.76 -24.67 10.51
CA VAL A 192 -4.85 -25.56 9.35
C VAL A 192 -3.50 -26.24 9.15
N GLY A 193 -3.50 -27.58 9.14
CA GLY A 193 -2.35 -28.37 8.76
C GLY A 193 -2.21 -28.47 7.24
N ALA A 194 -0.99 -28.66 6.76
CA ALA A 194 -0.69 -28.81 5.35
C ALA A 194 -1.29 -30.12 4.81
N SER A 195 -1.95 -30.03 3.65
CA SER A 195 -2.47 -31.19 2.93
C SER A 195 -1.32 -32.01 2.31
N LYS A 196 -0.24 -31.33 1.92
CA LYS A 196 1.05 -31.91 1.49
C LYS A 196 2.21 -31.07 2.00
N SER A 197 3.34 -31.70 2.24
CA SER A 197 4.59 -31.03 2.59
C SER A 197 5.74 -31.71 1.84
N GLY A 198 6.78 -30.95 1.52
CA GLY A 198 8.00 -31.55 0.97
C GLY A 198 8.94 -30.57 0.30
N GLU A 199 10.11 -31.11 -0.04
CA GLU A 199 11.10 -30.40 -0.85
C GLU A 199 10.59 -30.27 -2.30
N VAL A 200 10.68 -29.06 -2.83
CA VAL A 200 10.36 -28.72 -4.22
C VAL A 200 11.46 -29.23 -5.12
N LEU A 201 11.08 -30.11 -6.04
CA LEU A 201 11.97 -30.63 -7.09
C LEU A 201 11.93 -29.75 -8.34
N ASP A 202 10.74 -29.26 -8.67
CA ASP A 202 10.48 -28.40 -9.84
C ASP A 202 9.14 -27.65 -9.69
N SER A 203 8.91 -26.59 -10.46
CA SER A 203 7.62 -25.92 -10.55
C SER A 203 7.33 -25.42 -11.97
N ASP A 204 6.05 -25.45 -12.37
CA ASP A 204 5.57 -24.80 -13.60
C ASP A 204 4.89 -23.48 -13.19
N GLY A 205 5.72 -22.53 -12.78
CA GLY A 205 5.28 -21.26 -12.23
C GLY A 205 4.30 -21.41 -11.07
N ARG A 206 3.08 -20.88 -11.25
CA ARG A 206 1.95 -21.02 -10.32
C ARG A 206 0.86 -21.98 -10.77
N ASN A 207 1.15 -22.84 -11.76
CA ASN A 207 0.18 -23.83 -12.23
C ASN A 207 0.36 -25.17 -11.52
N SER A 208 1.59 -25.56 -11.23
CA SER A 208 1.88 -26.81 -10.52
C SER A 208 3.23 -26.80 -9.82
N VAL A 209 3.37 -27.64 -8.81
CA VAL A 209 4.62 -27.89 -8.08
C VAL A 209 4.88 -29.39 -8.00
N SER A 210 6.13 -29.78 -8.23
CA SER A 210 6.61 -31.15 -8.01
C SER A 210 7.34 -31.23 -6.68
N LEU A 211 6.79 -31.98 -5.73
CA LEU A 211 7.45 -32.31 -4.48
C LEU A 211 8.05 -33.73 -4.56
N SER A 212 8.88 -34.10 -3.58
CA SER A 212 9.38 -35.47 -3.43
C SER A 212 8.28 -36.55 -3.36
N SER A 213 7.07 -36.17 -2.92
CA SER A 213 5.90 -37.04 -2.82
C SER A 213 5.04 -37.13 -4.10
N GLY A 214 5.31 -36.29 -5.11
CA GLY A 214 4.55 -36.26 -6.37
C GLY A 214 4.33 -34.85 -6.92
N GLN A 215 3.61 -34.76 -8.04
CA GLN A 215 3.24 -33.52 -8.69
C GLN A 215 1.83 -33.07 -8.30
N TYR A 216 1.65 -31.78 -8.04
CA TYR A 216 0.41 -31.19 -7.51
C TYR A 216 0.03 -29.93 -8.28
N GLU A 217 -1.24 -29.82 -8.68
CA GLU A 217 -1.78 -28.63 -9.35
C GLU A 217 -2.10 -27.52 -8.34
N LEU A 218 -1.77 -26.29 -8.67
CA LEU A 218 -2.12 -25.13 -7.85
C LEU A 218 -3.41 -24.48 -8.37
N SER A 219 -4.17 -23.89 -7.46
CA SER A 219 -5.37 -23.12 -7.81
C SER A 219 -5.01 -21.89 -8.64
N LYS A 220 -5.89 -21.46 -9.55
CA LYS A 220 -5.66 -20.26 -10.38
C LYS A 220 -5.49 -18.98 -9.56
N LYS A 221 -6.02 -18.98 -8.33
CA LYS A 221 -5.92 -17.86 -7.38
C LYS A 221 -5.04 -18.21 -6.19
N VAL A 222 -4.08 -19.12 -6.37
CA VAL A 222 -3.20 -19.59 -5.30
C VAL A 222 -2.52 -18.41 -4.61
N VAL A 223 -2.68 -18.35 -3.29
CA VAL A 223 -1.98 -17.41 -2.43
C VAL A 223 -0.70 -18.08 -1.95
N VAL A 224 0.44 -17.42 -2.14
CA VAL A 224 1.72 -17.97 -1.73
C VAL A 224 2.35 -17.05 -0.71
N TYR A 225 2.79 -17.63 0.40
CA TYR A 225 3.51 -16.94 1.45
C TYR A 225 4.93 -17.51 1.58
N GLN A 226 5.92 -16.63 1.63
CA GLN A 226 7.25 -16.99 2.06
C GLN A 226 7.34 -16.84 3.58
N TRP A 227 7.80 -17.88 4.26
CA TRP A 227 8.21 -17.83 5.65
C TRP A 227 9.71 -17.56 5.71
N THR A 228 10.11 -16.43 6.30
CA THR A 228 11.51 -15.97 6.30
C THR A 228 12.24 -16.26 7.61
N ASP A 229 13.57 -16.16 7.59
CA ASP A 229 14.45 -16.48 8.72
C ASP A 229 14.25 -15.59 9.96
N ASP A 230 13.60 -14.44 9.78
CA ASP A 230 13.15 -13.51 10.82
C ASP A 230 11.82 -13.94 11.47
N ASN A 231 11.26 -15.10 11.09
CA ASN A 231 9.95 -15.61 11.51
C ASN A 231 8.79 -14.69 11.12
N GLU A 232 8.87 -14.09 9.93
CA GLU A 232 7.77 -13.32 9.35
C GLU A 232 7.25 -13.99 8.06
N TYR A 233 5.96 -13.79 7.78
CA TYR A 233 5.40 -14.07 6.47
C TYR A 233 5.56 -12.88 5.56
N ARG A 234 5.72 -13.17 4.27
CA ARG A 234 5.60 -12.22 3.16
C ARG A 234 4.72 -12.82 2.10
N THR A 235 3.90 -12.01 1.45
CA THR A 235 3.25 -12.43 0.21
C THR A 235 4.31 -12.63 -0.85
N PHE A 236 4.29 -13.79 -1.48
CA PHE A 236 5.22 -14.14 -2.53
C PHE A 236 4.43 -14.23 -3.83
N THR A 237 4.96 -13.65 -4.90
CA THR A 237 4.33 -13.68 -6.24
C THR A 237 5.18 -14.44 -7.27
N GLY A 238 6.44 -14.72 -6.95
CA GLY A 238 7.34 -15.53 -7.77
C GLY A 238 7.03 -17.03 -7.74
N ASP A 239 7.94 -17.79 -8.36
CA ASP A 239 7.84 -19.24 -8.52
C ASP A 239 8.62 -19.99 -7.44
N LEU A 240 8.14 -21.18 -7.08
CA LEU A 240 8.90 -22.08 -6.21
C LEU A 240 10.13 -22.58 -6.99
N LYS A 241 11.31 -22.57 -6.37
CA LYS A 241 12.54 -23.07 -7.00
C LYS A 241 12.90 -24.43 -6.38
N LYS A 242 13.70 -25.19 -7.12
CA LYS A 242 14.27 -26.44 -6.62
C LYS A 242 14.97 -26.22 -5.27
N ASN A 243 14.81 -27.18 -4.36
CA ASN A 243 15.27 -27.18 -2.98
C ASN A 243 14.49 -26.25 -2.03
N ASP A 244 13.42 -25.57 -2.45
CA ASP A 244 12.51 -24.98 -1.46
C ASP A 244 11.85 -26.06 -0.63
N TYR A 245 11.36 -25.73 0.56
CA TYR A 245 10.45 -26.59 1.29
C TYR A 245 9.06 -25.94 1.32
N ALA A 246 8.05 -26.63 0.82
CA ALA A 246 6.70 -26.10 0.68
C ALA A 246 5.66 -26.94 1.44
N ASN A 247 4.77 -26.24 2.14
CA ASN A 247 3.51 -26.75 2.65
C ASN A 247 2.39 -26.30 1.70
N LEU A 248 1.65 -27.26 1.15
CA LEU A 248 0.53 -27.02 0.24
C LEU A 248 -0.79 -27.27 0.98
N TYR A 249 -1.74 -26.35 0.85
CA TYR A 249 -3.05 -26.43 1.48
C TYR A 249 -4.13 -26.49 0.41
N ASP A 250 -4.89 -27.58 0.42
CA ASP A 250 -6.11 -27.77 -0.37
C ASP A 250 -7.28 -27.39 0.53
N THR A 251 -7.90 -26.25 0.25
CA THR A 251 -8.77 -25.59 1.23
C THR A 251 -10.26 -25.79 0.94
N ASP A 252 -10.61 -26.19 -0.27
CA ASP A 252 -11.96 -26.53 -0.68
C ASP A 252 -12.15 -28.02 -1.04
N GLY A 253 -11.05 -28.80 -1.05
CA GLY A 253 -11.06 -30.24 -1.30
C GLY A 253 -11.06 -30.62 -2.78
N ASP A 254 -10.86 -29.66 -3.69
CA ASP A 254 -10.86 -29.90 -5.14
C ASP A 254 -9.54 -30.48 -5.67
N LYS A 255 -8.54 -30.64 -4.79
CA LYS A 255 -7.18 -31.12 -5.08
C LYS A 255 -6.33 -30.14 -5.90
N LYS A 256 -6.73 -28.88 -5.98
CA LYS A 256 -5.91 -27.76 -6.43
C LYS A 256 -5.57 -26.91 -5.22
N TYR A 257 -4.29 -26.78 -4.96
CA TYR A 257 -3.86 -26.18 -3.70
C TYR A 257 -4.02 -24.65 -3.77
N ASP A 258 -4.83 -24.10 -2.86
CA ASP A 258 -5.22 -22.68 -2.83
C ASP A 258 -4.23 -21.81 -2.08
N VAL A 259 -3.51 -22.40 -1.12
CA VAL A 259 -2.50 -21.71 -0.35
C VAL A 259 -1.21 -22.50 -0.34
N VAL A 260 -0.09 -21.80 -0.47
CA VAL A 260 1.25 -22.36 -0.31
C VAL A 260 1.99 -21.53 0.72
N ILE A 261 2.62 -22.19 1.69
CA ILE A 261 3.61 -21.57 2.56
C ILE A 261 4.93 -22.26 2.30
N PHE A 262 5.98 -21.52 1.95
CA PHE A 262 7.29 -22.12 1.66
C PHE A 262 8.42 -21.39 2.36
N ASN A 263 9.56 -22.08 2.52
CA ASN A 263 10.83 -21.49 2.91
C ASN A 263 11.89 -21.81 1.84
N ARG A 264 12.83 -20.89 1.65
CA ARG A 264 13.93 -21.04 0.70
C ARG A 264 15.00 -21.99 1.23
N ASN A 265 15.72 -22.61 0.31
CA ASN A 265 17.01 -23.26 0.58
C ASN A 265 16.93 -24.43 1.59
N GLY A 266 15.91 -25.28 1.46
CA GLY A 266 15.83 -26.59 2.10
C GLY A 266 15.52 -26.56 3.59
N LYS A 267 15.21 -25.40 4.15
CA LYS A 267 14.77 -25.30 5.55
C LYS A 267 13.38 -25.87 5.69
N THR A 268 13.26 -26.96 6.44
CA THR A 268 12.00 -27.65 6.67
C THR A 268 10.99 -26.72 7.34
N LEU A 269 9.76 -26.76 6.87
CA LEU A 269 8.62 -26.19 7.58
C LEU A 269 7.95 -27.28 8.41
N PRO A 270 7.54 -27.00 9.66
CA PRO A 270 6.60 -27.89 10.35
C PRO A 270 5.31 -27.98 9.51
N GLU A 271 4.66 -29.14 9.48
CA GLU A 271 3.45 -29.38 8.67
C GLU A 271 2.23 -28.52 9.09
N GLY A 272 2.38 -27.62 10.06
CA GLY A 272 1.28 -26.87 10.66
C GLY A 272 0.47 -27.74 11.63
N ASP A 273 -0.09 -27.10 12.64
CA ASP A 273 -1.03 -27.71 13.59
C ASP A 273 -2.46 -27.65 13.00
N SER A 274 -3.30 -28.65 13.31
CA SER A 274 -4.71 -28.73 12.87
C SER A 274 -5.71 -28.51 14.02
N SER A 275 -5.25 -28.00 15.15
CA SER A 275 -6.09 -27.78 16.33
C SER A 275 -7.13 -26.66 16.15
N THR A 276 -8.35 -26.92 16.62
CA THR A 276 -9.41 -25.90 16.70
C THR A 276 -9.14 -24.98 17.88
N VAL A 277 -9.07 -23.67 17.63
CA VAL A 277 -9.06 -22.68 18.71
C VAL A 277 -10.49 -22.38 19.11
N LYS A 278 -10.76 -22.24 20.41
CA LYS A 278 -12.11 -22.06 20.98
C LYS A 278 -12.86 -20.94 20.25
N GLU A 279 -14.15 -21.16 19.97
CA GLU A 279 -15.03 -20.15 19.38
C GLU A 279 -15.09 -18.91 20.27
N ALA A 280 -15.01 -17.71 19.66
CA ALA A 280 -15.24 -16.46 20.37
C ALA A 280 -16.64 -16.49 21.01
N LYS A 281 -16.74 -16.07 22.28
CA LYS A 281 -18.06 -15.96 22.93
C LYS A 281 -18.85 -14.86 22.23
N ASP A 282 -20.05 -15.18 21.78
CA ASP A 282 -20.99 -14.20 21.21
C ASP A 282 -21.33 -13.17 22.31
N SER A 283 -20.68 -12.00 22.28
CA SER A 283 -20.91 -10.96 23.27
C SER A 283 -22.18 -10.19 22.90
N THR A 284 -23.29 -10.55 23.54
CA THR A 284 -24.53 -9.76 23.53
C THR A 284 -24.29 -8.37 24.12
N ALA A 285 -24.78 -7.37 23.38
CA ALA A 285 -24.85 -5.92 23.62
C ALA A 285 -24.71 -5.40 25.07
N ASN A 286 -24.07 -4.23 25.20
CA ASN A 286 -24.56 -3.22 26.13
C ASN A 286 -24.49 -1.80 25.52
N THR A 287 -25.67 -1.28 25.26
CA THR A 287 -26.01 0.12 25.04
C THR A 287 -25.69 0.95 26.30
N ASN A 288 -25.07 2.12 26.17
CA ASN A 288 -25.50 3.33 26.89
C ASN A 288 -24.69 4.56 26.45
N ASN A 289 -25.46 5.60 26.13
CA ASN A 289 -25.04 6.97 25.85
C ASN A 289 -24.92 7.75 27.17
N SER A 290 -23.96 8.70 27.26
CA SER A 290 -24.01 9.97 28.01
C SER A 290 -22.65 10.34 28.61
N GLY A 291 -22.22 11.59 28.42
CA GLY A 291 -21.41 12.27 29.43
C GLY A 291 -20.15 12.99 28.95
N THR A 292 -20.36 14.17 28.37
CA THR A 292 -19.37 15.25 28.17
C THR A 292 -18.59 15.63 29.44
N THR A 293 -17.35 16.12 29.28
CA THR A 293 -16.72 17.35 29.87
C THR A 293 -15.21 17.12 30.06
N SER A 294 -14.38 17.60 29.13
CA SER A 294 -13.64 18.88 29.16
C SER A 294 -12.50 18.93 30.18
N GLY A 295 -11.27 19.09 29.65
CA GLY A 295 -10.02 19.17 30.41
C GLY A 295 -8.87 19.61 29.51
N THR A 296 -9.03 20.80 28.95
CA THR A 296 -8.11 21.62 28.17
C THR A 296 -6.67 21.64 28.69
N THR A 297 -5.71 21.73 27.77
CA THR A 297 -4.49 22.59 27.73
C THR A 297 -3.38 21.84 26.99
N THR A 298 -2.58 22.37 26.06
CA THR A 298 -2.42 23.67 25.41
C THR A 298 -1.44 23.41 24.26
N LYS A 299 -1.79 23.83 23.03
CA LYS A 299 -0.99 24.58 22.03
C LYS A 299 0.54 24.36 22.02
N THR A 300 1.22 24.28 20.87
CA THR A 300 1.15 25.20 19.72
C THR A 300 1.94 24.60 18.54
N ASP A 301 1.38 24.77 17.33
CA ASP A 301 1.99 25.24 16.08
C ASP A 301 3.34 24.64 15.63
N THR A 302 3.56 24.26 14.36
CA THR A 302 3.22 25.01 13.15
C THR A 302 3.45 24.16 11.88
N SER A 303 2.68 24.47 10.82
CA SER A 303 3.07 24.40 9.40
C SER A 303 2.73 23.16 8.54
N SER A 304 1.55 23.28 7.92
CA SER A 304 1.22 23.07 6.49
C SER A 304 2.24 22.42 5.54
N LYS A 305 1.74 21.54 4.66
CA LYS A 305 1.98 21.60 3.19
C LYS A 305 1.06 20.67 2.38
N THR A 306 0.13 21.30 1.66
CA THR A 306 -0.24 21.13 0.24
C THR A 306 0.03 19.76 -0.44
N TYR A 307 -1.02 19.02 -0.82
CA TYR A 307 -0.92 17.81 -1.66
C TYR A 307 -1.08 18.13 -3.15
N LYS A 308 0.04 18.49 -3.77
CA LYS A 308 0.38 18.18 -5.16
C LYS A 308 1.79 17.62 -5.10
N ILE A 309 2.07 16.47 -5.72
CA ILE A 309 3.35 16.01 -6.31
C ILE A 309 3.31 14.47 -6.42
N ALA A 310 3.56 13.92 -7.62
CA ALA A 310 4.04 12.56 -7.75
C ALA A 310 5.46 12.52 -7.16
N SER A 311 5.72 11.71 -6.13
CA SER A 311 7.08 11.63 -5.58
C SER A 311 7.97 10.91 -6.57
N THR A 312 8.87 11.66 -7.21
CA THR A 312 9.97 11.08 -7.99
C THR A 312 11.14 10.80 -7.07
N GLY A 313 11.70 9.61 -7.14
CA GLY A 313 12.87 9.19 -6.36
C GLY A 313 13.63 8.06 -7.04
N TYR A 314 14.61 7.49 -6.34
CA TYR A 314 15.49 6.46 -6.84
C TYR A 314 15.29 5.15 -6.10
N ALA A 315 15.22 4.07 -6.86
CA ALA A 315 14.84 2.77 -6.37
C ALA A 315 15.69 1.63 -6.91
N VAL A 316 15.79 0.58 -6.10
CA VAL A 316 16.27 -0.73 -6.50
C VAL A 316 15.11 -1.71 -6.43
N ILE A 317 15.06 -2.66 -7.35
CA ILE A 317 13.92 -3.55 -7.52
C ILE A 317 14.38 -4.99 -7.30
N ASN A 318 13.78 -5.66 -6.31
CA ASN A 318 13.97 -7.08 -6.03
C ASN A 318 13.05 -7.96 -6.86
N GLU A 319 11.83 -7.47 -7.17
CA GLU A 319 10.87 -8.21 -7.97
C GLU A 319 10.14 -7.27 -8.94
N CYS A 320 9.98 -7.70 -10.19
CA CYS A 320 9.10 -7.05 -11.15
C CYS A 320 8.36 -8.09 -12.01
N MET A 321 7.09 -8.30 -11.70
CA MET A 321 6.26 -9.36 -12.31
C MET A 321 5.14 -8.75 -13.13
N LYS A 322 4.75 -9.37 -14.25
CA LYS A 322 3.56 -8.96 -15.01
C LYS A 322 2.32 -9.46 -14.28
N ASP A 323 1.37 -8.57 -13.99
CA ASP A 323 0.18 -8.84 -13.19
C ASP A 323 -1.09 -8.23 -13.83
N ALA A 324 -2.24 -8.38 -13.17
CA ALA A 324 -3.48 -7.68 -13.46
C ALA A 324 -4.05 -7.02 -12.19
N ASN A 325 -4.40 -5.73 -12.26
CA ASN A 325 -4.99 -5.02 -11.12
C ASN A 325 -6.47 -5.41 -10.89
N SER A 326 -7.12 -4.81 -9.89
CA SER A 326 -8.53 -5.06 -9.55
C SER A 326 -9.51 -4.79 -10.70
N ASP A 327 -9.11 -3.97 -11.67
CA ASP A 327 -9.91 -3.60 -12.83
C ASP A 327 -9.63 -4.53 -14.04
N GLY A 328 -8.73 -5.51 -13.88
CA GLY A 328 -8.32 -6.44 -14.93
C GLY A 328 -7.28 -5.88 -15.90
N ASP A 329 -6.79 -4.67 -15.66
CA ASP A 329 -5.76 -4.06 -16.49
C ASP A 329 -4.41 -4.73 -16.26
N LYS A 330 -3.69 -4.94 -17.36
CA LYS A 330 -2.35 -5.54 -17.31
C LYS A 330 -1.35 -4.53 -16.74
N VAL A 331 -0.77 -4.86 -15.60
CA VAL A 331 0.20 -4.03 -14.87
C VAL A 331 1.48 -4.83 -14.58
N GLN A 332 2.43 -4.24 -13.88
CA GLN A 332 3.50 -4.96 -13.20
C GLN A 332 3.37 -4.77 -11.69
N HIS A 333 3.64 -5.82 -10.93
CA HIS A 333 3.84 -5.73 -9.49
C HIS A 333 5.33 -5.56 -9.20
N VAL A 334 5.70 -4.54 -8.44
CA VAL A 334 7.09 -4.15 -8.19
C VAL A 334 7.35 -4.15 -6.69
N VAL A 335 8.34 -4.94 -6.26
CA VAL A 335 8.82 -4.99 -4.88
C VAL A 335 10.29 -4.58 -4.82
N GLY A 336 10.66 -3.77 -3.84
CA GLY A 336 12.04 -3.33 -3.67
C GLY A 336 12.16 -2.22 -2.64
N PHE A 337 12.98 -1.22 -2.97
CA PHE A 337 13.18 -0.05 -2.11
C PHE A 337 13.17 1.23 -2.94
N LEU A 338 12.45 2.24 -2.49
CA LEU A 338 12.43 3.61 -3.02
C LEU A 338 12.92 4.56 -1.94
N GLU A 339 14.02 5.28 -2.20
CA GLU A 339 14.62 6.21 -1.22
C GLU A 339 14.89 5.56 0.14
N GLY A 340 15.41 4.32 0.13
CA GLY A 340 15.72 3.57 1.35
C GLY A 340 14.49 3.14 2.14
N ARG A 341 13.28 3.19 1.57
CA ARG A 341 12.04 2.69 2.18
C ARG A 341 11.49 1.54 1.35
N LYS A 342 10.84 0.57 2.00
CA LYS A 342 10.22 -0.57 1.31
C LYS A 342 9.22 -0.05 0.27
N LEU A 343 9.26 -0.65 -0.91
CA LEU A 343 8.36 -0.43 -2.03
C LEU A 343 7.62 -1.74 -2.31
N ASP A 344 6.30 -1.64 -2.39
CA ASP A 344 5.39 -2.73 -2.74
C ASP A 344 4.20 -2.09 -3.45
N ALA A 345 4.23 -2.10 -4.78
CA ALA A 345 3.37 -1.24 -5.60
C ALA A 345 3.09 -1.84 -6.98
N ALA A 346 1.89 -1.59 -7.48
CA ALA A 346 1.54 -1.86 -8.88
C ALA A 346 2.02 -0.70 -9.78
N THR A 347 2.34 -1.01 -11.03
CA THR A 347 2.57 0.01 -12.06
C THR A 347 1.26 0.45 -12.70
N SER A 348 1.28 1.64 -13.32
CA SER A 348 0.14 2.11 -14.11
C SER A 348 -0.05 1.30 -15.40
N GLU A 349 1.01 0.67 -15.91
CA GLU A 349 0.99 -0.10 -17.16
C GLU A 349 1.93 -1.31 -17.13
N ARG A 350 1.63 -2.35 -17.93
CA ARG A 350 2.37 -3.63 -17.98
C ARG A 350 3.87 -3.53 -18.32
N ASN A 351 4.34 -2.43 -18.89
CA ASN A 351 5.73 -2.29 -19.34
C ASN A 351 6.37 -1.01 -18.79
N THR A 352 5.96 -0.56 -17.61
CA THR A 352 6.55 0.61 -16.95
C THR A 352 8.00 0.35 -16.55
N VAL A 353 8.31 -0.84 -16.03
CA VAL A 353 9.68 -1.27 -15.71
C VAL A 353 10.19 -2.17 -16.85
N ASN A 354 11.00 -1.60 -17.74
CA ASN A 354 11.51 -2.31 -18.91
C ASN A 354 12.84 -3.01 -18.66
N GLY A 355 12.95 -4.25 -19.14
CA GLY A 355 14.21 -4.99 -19.15
C GLY A 355 14.77 -5.32 -17.76
N TRP A 356 13.93 -5.30 -16.73
CA TRP A 356 14.33 -5.69 -15.38
C TRP A 356 14.81 -7.14 -15.35
N LYS A 357 15.84 -7.39 -14.55
CA LYS A 357 16.39 -8.70 -14.23
C LYS A 357 16.73 -8.71 -12.74
N GLU A 358 16.52 -9.84 -12.10
CA GLU A 358 16.90 -10.09 -10.70
C GLU A 358 18.39 -9.76 -10.48
N PRO A 359 18.74 -8.99 -9.43
CA PRO A 359 20.13 -8.72 -9.10
C PRO A 359 20.79 -10.02 -8.63
N VAL A 360 22.00 -10.32 -9.10
CA VAL A 360 22.67 -11.58 -8.76
C VAL A 360 24.02 -11.28 -8.12
N LEU A 361 24.28 -11.83 -6.95
CA LEU A 361 25.59 -11.75 -6.32
C LEU A 361 26.60 -12.61 -7.11
N SER A 362 27.81 -12.11 -7.26
CA SER A 362 28.90 -12.80 -7.96
C SER A 362 30.21 -12.67 -7.18
N GLY A 363 31.17 -13.56 -7.43
CA GLY A 363 32.46 -13.53 -6.73
C GLY A 363 33.26 -12.23 -6.90
N ASN A 364 33.00 -11.46 -7.97
CA ASN A 364 33.65 -10.18 -8.26
C ASN A 364 32.67 -8.99 -8.17
N GLY A 365 31.58 -9.15 -7.42
CA GLY A 365 30.60 -8.10 -7.10
C GLY A 365 29.18 -8.51 -7.47
N PHE A 366 28.49 -7.81 -8.36
CA PHE A 366 27.10 -8.14 -8.71
C PHE A 366 26.79 -8.05 -10.21
N ASN A 367 25.81 -8.84 -10.66
CA ASN A 367 25.26 -8.83 -12.01
C ASN A 367 23.82 -8.31 -11.96
N ASN A 368 23.35 -7.76 -13.09
CA ASN A 368 22.00 -7.22 -13.29
C ASN A 368 21.58 -6.08 -12.35
N ALA A 369 22.41 -5.71 -11.37
CA ALA A 369 22.08 -4.65 -10.46
C ALA A 369 21.82 -3.33 -11.22
N ALA A 370 20.73 -2.66 -10.86
CA ALA A 370 20.25 -1.46 -11.50
C ALA A 370 19.60 -0.52 -10.49
N LEU A 371 19.86 0.77 -10.68
CA LEU A 371 19.09 1.84 -10.05
C LEU A 371 18.03 2.34 -11.04
N TYR A 372 16.84 2.66 -10.55
CA TYR A 372 15.74 3.19 -11.32
C TYR A 372 15.31 4.55 -10.78
N LYS A 373 15.20 5.55 -11.65
CA LYS A 373 14.48 6.79 -11.36
C LYS A 373 13.00 6.54 -11.56
N MET A 374 12.23 6.65 -10.49
CA MET A 374 10.86 6.18 -10.43
C MET A 374 9.94 7.29 -9.94
N SER A 375 8.79 7.42 -10.60
CA SER A 375 7.72 8.31 -10.17
C SER A 375 6.57 7.49 -9.61
N VAL A 376 6.21 7.76 -8.36
CA VAL A 376 5.06 7.14 -7.68
C VAL A 376 4.00 8.20 -7.46
N ASN A 377 2.76 7.90 -7.85
CA ASN A 377 1.64 8.80 -7.62
C ASN A 377 1.10 8.68 -6.18
N SER A 378 0.09 9.47 -5.83
CA SER A 378 -0.43 9.55 -4.46
C SER A 378 -1.20 8.31 -3.97
N ILE A 379 -1.32 7.26 -4.78
CA ILE A 379 -2.01 6.00 -4.45
C ILE A 379 -1.02 4.82 -4.53
N ASP A 380 0.28 5.08 -4.35
CA ASP A 380 1.34 4.08 -4.44
C ASP A 380 1.36 3.32 -5.77
N VAL A 381 0.93 3.97 -6.87
CA VAL A 381 1.05 3.40 -8.23
C VAL A 381 2.28 3.99 -8.92
N ILE A 382 3.12 3.11 -9.46
CA ILE A 382 4.33 3.47 -10.18
C ILE A 382 3.96 3.91 -11.59
N ALA A 383 4.14 5.20 -11.88
CA ALA A 383 3.82 5.78 -13.18
C ALA A 383 4.98 5.63 -14.18
N THR A 384 6.22 5.79 -13.74
CA THR A 384 7.41 5.67 -14.58
C THR A 384 8.53 4.99 -13.82
N ALA A 385 9.37 4.22 -14.52
CA ALA A 385 10.61 3.66 -13.99
C ALA A 385 11.67 3.64 -15.09
N GLU A 386 12.68 4.50 -14.96
CA GLU A 386 13.78 4.64 -15.93
C GLU A 386 15.09 4.17 -15.31
N LYS A 387 15.80 3.27 -15.99
CA LYS A 387 17.10 2.78 -15.50
C LYS A 387 18.13 3.90 -15.54
N VAL A 388 18.86 4.08 -14.45
CA VAL A 388 19.89 5.10 -14.27
C VAL A 388 21.26 4.47 -14.47
N SER A 389 22.13 5.13 -15.23
CA SER A 389 23.52 4.72 -15.39
C SER A 389 24.34 5.14 -14.17
N PRO A 390 25.30 4.32 -13.73
CA PRO A 390 26.21 4.70 -12.66
C PRO A 390 27.11 5.86 -13.10
N ASN A 391 27.48 6.70 -12.15
CA ASN A 391 28.49 7.73 -12.34
C ASN A 391 29.90 7.17 -12.16
N VAL A 392 30.03 6.12 -11.33
CA VAL A 392 31.25 5.31 -11.19
C VAL A 392 30.85 3.86 -11.33
N ASP A 393 31.40 3.20 -12.35
CA ASP A 393 31.19 1.78 -12.60
C ASP A 393 31.66 0.93 -11.42
N GLN A 394 31.14 -0.29 -11.37
CA GLN A 394 31.42 -1.23 -10.29
C GLN A 394 32.92 -1.51 -10.18
N ALA A 395 33.50 -1.30 -8.99
CA ALA A 395 34.90 -1.54 -8.72
C ALA A 395 35.17 -1.88 -7.25
N ALA A 396 36.32 -2.51 -6.97
CA ALA A 396 36.77 -2.78 -5.62
C ALA A 396 37.23 -1.50 -4.92
N VAL A 397 36.83 -1.34 -3.67
CA VAL A 397 37.28 -0.24 -2.82
C VAL A 397 38.69 -0.53 -2.31
N GLU A 398 39.64 0.33 -2.64
CA GLU A 398 41.03 0.24 -2.15
C GLU A 398 41.12 0.70 -0.69
N LYS A 399 40.34 1.73 -0.35
CA LYS A 399 40.24 2.28 1.00
C LYS A 399 38.86 2.90 1.23
N ALA A 400 38.23 2.58 2.34
CA ALA A 400 36.98 3.20 2.78
C ALA A 400 37.19 4.06 4.03
N ASP A 401 36.61 5.26 4.06
CA ASP A 401 36.33 5.97 5.30
C ASP A 401 34.85 5.81 5.64
N LYS A 402 34.49 4.59 6.05
CA LYS A 402 33.12 4.22 6.46
C LYS A 402 32.07 4.56 5.41
N ARG A 403 31.28 5.61 5.63
CA ARG A 403 30.26 6.15 4.72
C ARG A 403 30.54 7.57 4.28
N ASN A 404 31.73 8.08 4.55
CA ASN A 404 32.12 9.44 4.18
C ASN A 404 32.78 9.47 2.79
N SER A 405 33.60 8.46 2.48
CA SER A 405 34.27 8.36 1.19
C SER A 405 34.78 6.95 0.88
N VAL A 406 35.00 6.70 -0.41
CA VAL A 406 35.68 5.50 -0.92
C VAL A 406 36.78 5.90 -1.90
N THR A 407 37.90 5.19 -1.88
CA THR A 407 38.99 5.32 -2.86
C THR A 407 38.96 4.13 -3.81
N ILE A 408 38.90 4.41 -5.12
CA ILE A 408 38.87 3.44 -6.21
C ILE A 408 39.89 3.88 -7.24
N ALA A 409 40.80 2.98 -7.64
CA ALA A 409 41.85 3.26 -8.62
C ALA A 409 42.66 4.54 -8.30
N GLY A 410 43.01 4.74 -7.02
CA GLY A 410 43.74 5.91 -6.54
C GLY A 410 42.96 7.23 -6.48
N LYS A 411 41.67 7.24 -6.85
CA LYS A 411 40.80 8.42 -6.76
C LYS A 411 39.80 8.29 -5.61
N THR A 412 39.69 9.33 -4.78
CA THR A 412 38.71 9.39 -3.69
C THR A 412 37.40 10.02 -4.15
N TYR A 413 36.30 9.36 -3.78
CA TYR A 413 34.92 9.76 -4.05
C TYR A 413 34.22 9.99 -2.70
N ASN A 414 33.84 11.24 -2.43
CA ASN A 414 33.08 11.58 -1.24
C ASN A 414 31.63 11.11 -1.39
N LEU A 415 31.07 10.53 -0.35
CA LEU A 415 29.67 10.13 -0.31
C LEU A 415 28.86 11.19 0.42
N SER A 416 27.60 11.34 0.03
CA SER A 416 26.71 12.29 0.71
C SER A 416 26.56 11.91 2.19
N SER A 417 26.43 12.92 3.06
CA SER A 417 26.04 12.72 4.45
C SER A 417 24.71 11.97 4.63
N SER A 418 23.85 11.95 3.61
CA SER A 418 22.58 11.21 3.57
C SER A 418 22.62 10.01 2.62
N VAL A 419 23.82 9.46 2.34
CA VAL A 419 24.00 8.37 1.39
C VAL A 419 23.13 7.15 1.72
N ILE A 420 22.41 6.66 0.72
CA ILE A 420 21.65 5.41 0.79
C ILE A 420 22.52 4.30 0.22
N VAL A 421 22.69 3.23 0.98
CA VAL A 421 23.49 2.09 0.54
C VAL A 421 22.58 0.87 0.40
N TYR A 422 22.52 0.32 -0.80
CA TYR A 422 21.85 -0.93 -1.08
C TYR A 422 22.88 -2.04 -1.25
N GLN A 423 22.81 -3.08 -0.42
CA GLN A 423 23.67 -4.24 -0.55
C GLN A 423 22.96 -5.33 -1.36
N VAL A 424 23.60 -5.82 -2.42
CA VAL A 424 23.23 -7.09 -3.06
C VAL A 424 23.73 -8.21 -2.17
N THR A 425 22.83 -9.09 -1.73
CA THR A 425 23.11 -10.16 -0.78
C THR A 425 23.17 -11.52 -1.46
N LYS A 426 23.63 -12.55 -0.72
CA LYS A 426 23.70 -13.93 -1.20
C LYS A 426 22.35 -14.55 -1.63
N ASP A 427 21.26 -13.87 -1.26
CA ASP A 427 19.91 -14.27 -1.60
C ASP A 427 19.45 -13.63 -2.92
N ASP A 428 20.37 -13.02 -3.69
CA ASP A 428 20.10 -12.36 -4.97
C ASP A 428 19.04 -11.25 -4.87
N GLU A 429 19.10 -10.54 -3.75
CA GLU A 429 18.22 -9.42 -3.42
C GLU A 429 19.02 -8.22 -2.90
N TYR A 430 18.49 -7.02 -3.15
CA TYR A 430 18.89 -5.82 -2.44
C TYR A 430 18.39 -5.83 -1.00
N ARG A 431 19.20 -5.28 -0.10
CA ARG A 431 18.80 -4.86 1.24
C ARG A 431 19.31 -3.45 1.51
N ILE A 432 18.59 -2.70 2.35
CA ILE A 432 19.13 -1.48 2.91
C ILE A 432 20.29 -1.87 3.83
N TYR A 433 21.48 -1.40 3.49
CA TYR A 433 22.65 -1.57 4.31
C TYR A 433 22.83 -0.34 5.18
N THR A 434 23.08 -0.53 6.47
CA THR A 434 23.34 0.55 7.44
C THR A 434 24.77 0.54 7.98
N GLY A 435 25.53 -0.54 7.73
CA GLY A 435 26.92 -0.65 8.15
C GLY A 435 27.89 0.18 7.31
N ASP A 436 29.14 0.24 7.76
CA ASP A 436 30.23 0.92 7.07
C ASP A 436 30.63 0.18 5.78
N ILE A 437 30.98 0.95 4.73
CA ILE A 437 31.69 0.42 3.57
C ILE A 437 33.13 0.13 4.02
N LYS A 438 33.70 -0.98 3.54
CA LYS A 438 35.02 -1.46 3.92
C LYS A 438 35.92 -1.58 2.70
N ASP A 439 37.21 -1.63 2.97
CA ASP A 439 38.21 -2.03 2.00
C ASP A 439 37.84 -3.40 1.40
N ASN A 440 38.04 -3.54 0.10
CA ASN A 440 37.65 -4.67 -0.75
C ASN A 440 36.15 -4.89 -0.96
N ASP A 441 35.26 -4.09 -0.38
CA ASP A 441 33.86 -4.10 -0.82
C ASP A 441 33.81 -3.70 -2.30
N ILE A 442 32.90 -4.32 -3.06
CA ILE A 442 32.68 -3.95 -4.45
C ILE A 442 31.52 -2.96 -4.49
N VAL A 443 31.75 -1.77 -5.03
CA VAL A 443 30.78 -0.67 -5.02
C VAL A 443 30.55 -0.10 -6.42
N GLN A 444 29.35 0.43 -6.63
CA GLN A 444 28.96 1.22 -7.78
C GLN A 444 28.27 2.49 -7.28
N LEU A 445 28.67 3.66 -7.80
CA LEU A 445 28.29 4.96 -7.23
C LEU A 445 27.38 5.75 -8.17
N TYR A 446 26.36 6.38 -7.59
CA TYR A 446 25.38 7.18 -8.29
C TYR A 446 25.28 8.56 -7.64
N GLU A 447 25.40 9.58 -8.47
CA GLU A 447 25.20 10.98 -8.14
C GLU A 447 23.86 11.39 -8.73
N THR A 448 22.88 11.62 -7.86
CA THR A 448 21.47 11.74 -8.23
C THR A 448 20.88 13.12 -7.95
N ASP A 449 21.57 13.90 -7.13
CA ASP A 449 21.24 15.26 -6.74
C ASP A 449 22.53 16.07 -6.55
N SER A 450 22.90 16.82 -7.61
CA SER A 450 24.09 17.67 -7.64
C SER A 450 24.16 18.76 -6.56
N SER A 451 23.10 18.95 -5.77
CA SER A 451 23.08 19.88 -4.65
C SER A 451 23.70 19.33 -3.36
N LYS A 452 23.96 18.02 -3.31
CA LYS A 452 24.57 17.34 -2.16
C LYS A 452 26.08 17.19 -2.30
N ASP A 453 26.73 16.93 -1.17
CA ASP A 453 28.17 17.00 -0.92
C ASP A 453 28.99 15.78 -1.42
N GLY A 454 28.35 14.88 -2.18
CA GLY A 454 28.95 13.66 -2.69
C GLY A 454 27.88 12.69 -3.18
N TYR A 455 28.31 11.50 -3.60
CA TYR A 455 27.42 10.49 -4.20
C TYR A 455 26.30 10.07 -3.24
N ASP A 456 25.06 10.14 -3.72
CA ASP A 456 23.85 9.91 -2.94
C ASP A 456 23.53 8.44 -2.70
N ILE A 457 23.87 7.59 -3.68
CA ILE A 457 23.47 6.20 -3.67
C ILE A 457 24.67 5.32 -4.01
N VAL A 458 24.82 4.28 -3.20
CA VAL A 458 25.81 3.23 -3.40
C VAL A 458 25.08 1.90 -3.54
N ILE A 459 25.33 1.18 -4.62
CA ILE A 459 25.05 -0.24 -4.68
C ILE A 459 26.34 -0.97 -4.33
N CYS A 460 26.32 -1.85 -3.33
CA CYS A 460 27.48 -2.59 -2.90
C CYS A 460 27.25 -4.10 -2.81
N SER A 461 28.35 -4.82 -2.74
CA SER A 461 28.39 -6.22 -2.30
C SER A 461 29.66 -6.44 -1.50
N ARG A 462 29.62 -7.47 -0.67
CA ARG A 462 30.80 -7.92 0.07
C ARG A 462 31.25 -9.25 -0.54
N PRO A 463 32.44 -9.30 -1.16
CA PRO A 463 32.97 -10.53 -1.72
C PRO A 463 33.29 -11.59 -0.67
#